data_AF-A0AAJ1U8V7-F1
#
_entry.id   AF-A0AAJ1U8V7-F1
#
_cell.length_a   1.000
_cell.length_b   1.000
_cell.length_c   1.000
_cell.angle_alpha   90.00
_cell.angle_beta   90.00
_cell.angle_gamma   90.00
#
_symmetry.space_group_name_H-M   'P 1'
#
loop_
_entity.id
_entity.type
_entity.pdbx_description
1 polymer ?
#
loop_
_entity_poly.entity_id
_entity_poly.type
_entity_poly.pdbx_seq_one_letter_code
_entity_poly.pdbx_strand_id
1 'polypeptide(L)'
;MTAEWDDIYTPAAWWGELDTTMQGVRTRLGDLAVTAFGESVRPAATTFVEAWRGYADESVEICAGVAEALTTMAVDVDRTDSEVAQAFDGLDGSIGEAL
;
A
#
# COMPACT_ATOMS: atom_id res chain seq x y z
N MET A 1 -6.81 -9.98 -18.05
CA MET A 1 -7.09 -9.14 -16.88
C MET A 1 -8.50 -8.60 -17.02
N THR A 2 -9.40 -8.98 -16.13
CA THR A 2 -10.78 -8.43 -16.11
C THR A 2 -10.78 -7.10 -15.35
N ALA A 3 -11.83 -6.29 -15.48
CA ALA A 3 -11.94 -4.99 -14.82
C ALA A 3 -11.80 -5.08 -13.29
N GLU A 4 -12.22 -6.21 -12.69
CA GLU A 4 -12.12 -6.47 -11.25
C GLU A 4 -10.66 -6.60 -10.76
N TRP A 5 -9.75 -7.10 -11.62
CA TRP A 5 -8.33 -7.16 -11.32
C TRP A 5 -7.67 -5.77 -11.34
N ASP A 6 -8.06 -4.91 -12.29
CA ASP A 6 -7.57 -3.52 -12.34
C ASP A 6 -8.03 -2.71 -11.12
N ASP A 7 -9.24 -3.00 -10.59
CA ASP A 7 -9.82 -2.34 -9.42
C ASP A 7 -9.10 -2.66 -8.09
N ILE A 8 -8.30 -3.72 -8.02
CA ILE A 8 -7.54 -4.09 -6.81
C ILE A 8 -6.05 -3.72 -6.94
N TYR A 9 -5.43 -4.03 -8.09
CA TYR A 9 -3.99 -3.79 -8.27
C TYR A 9 -3.64 -2.32 -8.48
N THR A 10 -4.50 -1.55 -9.16
CA THR A 10 -4.24 -0.12 -9.38
C THR A 10 -4.25 0.66 -8.07
N PRO A 11 -5.24 0.48 -7.17
CA PRO A 11 -5.19 1.12 -5.86
C PRO A 11 -4.03 0.62 -4.98
N ALA A 12 -3.69 -0.67 -5.02
CA ALA A 12 -2.55 -1.20 -4.26
C ALA A 12 -1.23 -0.54 -4.67
N ALA A 13 -0.98 -0.40 -5.97
CA ALA A 13 0.19 0.28 -6.50
C ALA A 13 0.21 1.77 -6.08
N TRP A 14 -0.92 2.46 -6.19
CA TRP A 14 -1.04 3.86 -5.78
C TRP A 14 -0.75 4.07 -4.29
N TRP A 15 -1.26 3.19 -3.41
CA TRP A 15 -0.96 3.24 -1.98
C TRP A 15 0.52 2.97 -1.68
N GLY A 16 1.17 2.08 -2.42
CA GLY A 16 2.62 1.87 -2.32
C GLY A 16 3.46 3.07 -2.76
N GLU A 17 3.04 3.79 -3.81
CA GLU A 17 3.67 5.04 -4.23
C GLU A 17 3.49 6.16 -3.18
N LEU A 18 2.31 6.21 -2.57
CA LEU A 18 2.02 7.15 -1.48
C LEU A 18 2.86 6.86 -0.23
N ASP A 19 3.00 5.58 0.15
CA ASP A 19 3.91 5.14 1.21
C ASP A 19 5.36 5.63 0.94
N THR A 20 5.88 5.37 -0.25
CA THR A 20 7.22 5.83 -0.66
C THR A 20 7.36 7.34 -0.54
N THR A 21 6.32 8.09 -0.94
CA THR A 21 6.30 9.55 -0.82
C THR A 21 6.35 9.99 0.64
N MET A 22 5.56 9.37 1.52
CA MET A 22 5.50 9.69 2.95
C MET A 22 6.78 9.33 3.69
N GLN A 23 7.43 8.21 3.34
CA GLN A 23 8.77 7.88 3.83
C GLN A 23 9.82 8.94 3.43
N GLY A 24 9.70 9.47 2.21
CA GLY A 24 10.54 10.57 1.73
C GLY A 24 10.30 11.87 2.50
N VAL A 25 9.04 12.20 2.81
CA VAL A 25 8.67 13.37 3.64
C VAL A 25 9.22 13.21 5.06
N ARG A 26 9.01 12.04 5.68
CA ARG A 26 9.55 11.71 7.00
C ARG A 26 11.05 11.92 7.05
N THR A 27 11.79 11.40 6.07
CA THR A 27 13.25 11.51 6.02
C THR A 27 13.69 12.97 5.93
N ARG A 28 13.10 13.75 5.01
CA ARG A 28 13.45 15.17 4.84
C ARG A 28 13.14 16.01 6.09
N LEU A 29 12.05 15.71 6.78
CA LEU A 29 11.71 16.36 8.06
C LEU A 29 12.62 15.88 9.20
N GLY A 30 13.04 14.61 9.18
CA GLY A 30 14.06 14.02 10.02
C GLY A 30 15.39 14.79 9.96
N ASP A 31 15.78 15.15 8.74
CA ASP A 31 17.02 15.85 8.45
C ASP A 31 16.91 17.37 8.58
N LEU A 32 15.70 17.92 8.75
CA LEU A 32 15.50 19.36 8.88
C LEU A 32 16.08 19.84 10.21
N ALA A 33 17.26 20.44 10.12
CA ALA A 33 17.92 21.07 11.26
C ALA A 33 17.15 22.34 11.66
N VAL A 34 16.34 22.25 12.73
CA VAL A 34 15.62 23.40 13.31
C VAL A 34 16.55 24.54 13.75
N THR A 35 17.84 24.26 13.89
CA THR A 35 18.89 25.25 14.14
C THR A 35 19.13 26.21 12.97
N ALA A 36 18.68 25.87 11.76
CA ALA A 36 18.72 26.76 10.59
C ALA A 36 17.72 27.93 10.69
N PHE A 37 16.71 27.81 11.56
CA PHE A 37 15.78 28.89 11.84
C PHE A 37 16.38 29.89 12.85
N GLY A 38 16.03 31.17 12.66
CA GLY A 38 16.41 32.23 13.60
C GLY A 38 15.87 31.97 15.01
N GLU A 39 16.56 32.46 16.03
CA GLU A 39 16.23 32.17 17.44
C GLU A 39 14.78 32.48 17.81
N SER A 40 14.23 33.58 17.28
CA SER A 40 12.85 34.01 17.57
C SER A 40 11.78 33.04 17.06
N VAL A 41 12.05 32.29 15.99
CA VAL A 41 11.09 31.38 15.33
C VAL A 41 11.41 29.90 15.58
N ARG A 42 12.58 29.60 16.15
CA ARG A 42 13.04 28.24 16.43
C ARG A 42 12.05 27.42 17.27
N PRO A 43 11.43 27.95 18.35
CA PRO A 43 10.47 27.17 19.12
C PRO A 43 9.27 26.72 18.28
N ALA A 44 8.71 27.63 17.47
CA ALA A 44 7.59 27.31 16.58
C ALA A 44 7.98 26.32 15.48
N ALA A 45 9.19 26.46 14.92
CA ALA A 45 9.72 25.52 13.93
C ALA A 45 9.91 24.11 14.52
N THR A 46 10.40 23.99 15.76
CA THR A 46 10.51 22.71 16.47
C THR A 46 9.15 22.03 16.63
N THR A 47 8.16 22.74 17.18
CA THR A 47 6.81 22.19 17.33
C THR A 47 6.20 21.75 16.00
N PHE A 48 6.38 22.55 14.96
CA PHE A 48 5.91 22.20 13.61
C PHE A 48 6.56 20.91 13.09
N VAL A 49 7.89 20.80 13.18
CA VAL A 49 8.63 19.63 12.69
C VAL A 49 8.26 18.38 13.47
N GLU A 50 8.13 18.47 14.78
CA GLU A 50 7.72 17.34 15.63
C GLU A 50 6.32 16.85 15.27
N ALA A 51 5.35 17.76 15.12
CA ALA A 51 3.99 17.41 14.72
C ALA A 51 3.96 16.77 13.32
N TRP A 52 4.68 17.34 12.37
CA TRP A 52 4.74 16.81 11.01
C TRP A 52 5.42 15.45 10.91
N ARG A 53 6.42 15.17 11.75
CA ARG A 53 7.01 13.83 11.85
C ARG A 53 5.98 12.81 12.34
N GLY A 54 5.22 13.14 13.38
CA GLY A 54 4.15 12.26 13.88
C GLY A 54 3.13 11.93 12.79
N TYR A 55 2.64 12.95 12.06
CA TYR A 55 1.72 12.72 10.95
C TYR A 55 2.34 11.90 9.81
N ALA A 56 3.63 12.11 9.51
CA ALA A 56 4.30 11.35 8.47
C ALA A 56 4.47 9.88 8.87
N ASP A 57 4.79 9.59 10.13
CA ASP A 57 4.88 8.22 10.65
C ASP A 57 3.53 7.50 10.60
N GLU A 58 2.48 8.13 11.11
CA GLU A 58 1.11 7.57 11.04
C GLU A 58 0.67 7.32 9.59
N SER A 59 1.00 8.25 8.68
CA SER A 59 0.64 8.11 7.27
C SER A 59 1.38 6.95 6.59
N VAL A 60 2.65 6.74 6.91
CA VAL A 60 3.44 5.59 6.40
C VAL A 60 2.80 4.28 6.85
N GLU A 61 2.42 4.16 8.13
CA GLU A 61 1.76 2.96 8.65
C GLU A 61 0.42 2.68 7.96
N ILE A 62 -0.39 3.73 7.75
CA ILE A 62 -1.67 3.60 7.03
C ILE A 62 -1.44 3.15 5.58
N CYS A 63 -0.52 3.80 4.85
CA CYS A 63 -0.29 3.48 3.44
C CYS A 63 0.22 2.04 3.28
N ALA A 64 1.16 1.61 4.11
CA ALA A 64 1.67 0.24 4.12
C ALA A 64 0.57 -0.78 4.42
N GLY A 65 -0.24 -0.54 5.46
CA GLY A 65 -1.33 -1.43 5.83
C GLY A 65 -2.42 -1.57 4.76
N VAL A 66 -2.77 -0.47 4.08
CA VAL A 66 -3.75 -0.52 2.97
C VAL A 66 -3.17 -1.24 1.76
N ALA A 67 -1.92 -0.98 1.39
CA ALA A 67 -1.25 -1.67 0.30
C ALA A 67 -1.15 -3.19 0.56
N GLU A 68 -0.83 -3.59 1.79
CA GLU A 68 -0.79 -5.00 2.23
C GLU A 68 -2.18 -5.66 2.16
N ALA A 69 -3.22 -4.99 2.66
CA ALA A 69 -4.58 -5.52 2.62
C ALA A 69 -5.06 -5.74 1.18
N LEU A 70 -4.84 -4.77 0.28
CA LEU A 70 -5.22 -4.88 -1.13
C LEU A 70 -4.41 -5.98 -1.85
N THR A 71 -3.12 -6.10 -1.55
CA THR A 71 -2.28 -7.17 -2.11
C THR A 71 -2.74 -8.55 -1.64
N THR A 72 -3.12 -8.66 -0.37
CA THR A 72 -3.65 -9.92 0.20
C THR A 72 -4.97 -10.30 -0.48
N MET A 73 -5.89 -9.33 -0.64
CA MET A 73 -7.14 -9.54 -1.36
C MET A 73 -6.91 -10.01 -2.80
N ALA A 74 -5.95 -9.40 -3.50
CA ALA A 74 -5.61 -9.79 -4.86
C ALA A 74 -5.10 -11.24 -4.95
N VAL A 75 -4.23 -11.66 -4.03
CA VAL A 75 -3.73 -13.03 -3.95
C VAL A 75 -4.86 -14.03 -3.66
N ASP A 76 -5.81 -13.66 -2.80
CA ASP A 76 -6.96 -14.52 -2.49
C ASP A 76 -7.91 -14.69 -3.68
N VAL A 77 -8.11 -13.63 -4.48
CA VAL A 77 -8.85 -13.72 -5.75
C VAL A 77 -8.12 -14.65 -6.73
N ASP A 78 -6.80 -14.50 -6.89
CA ASP A 78 -5.99 -15.38 -7.77
C ASP A 78 -6.12 -16.87 -7.43
N ARG A 79 -6.03 -17.15 -6.11
CA ARG A 79 -6.12 -18.50 -5.59
C ARG A 79 -7.51 -19.07 -5.84
N THR A 80 -8.56 -18.29 -5.59
CA THR A 80 -9.94 -18.72 -5.81
C THR A 80 -10.22 -18.99 -7.28
N ASP A 81 -9.78 -18.10 -8.18
CA ASP A 81 -9.91 -18.29 -9.64
C ASP A 81 -9.18 -19.54 -10.10
N SER A 82 -7.97 -19.79 -9.58
CA SER A 82 -7.18 -20.99 -9.89
C SER A 82 -7.84 -22.28 -9.39
N GLU A 83 -8.40 -22.28 -8.18
CA GLU A 83 -9.13 -23.41 -7.61
C GLU A 83 -10.40 -23.71 -8.41
N VAL A 84 -11.14 -22.67 -8.82
CA VAL A 84 -12.35 -22.81 -9.66
C VAL A 84 -12.00 -23.35 -11.04
N ALA A 85 -10.95 -22.82 -11.69
CA ALA A 85 -10.50 -23.30 -12.99
C ALA A 85 -10.12 -24.79 -12.95
N GLN A 86 -9.35 -25.21 -11.94
CA GLN A 86 -8.98 -26.62 -11.75
C GLN A 86 -10.19 -27.52 -11.50
N ALA A 87 -11.19 -27.04 -10.76
CA ALA A 87 -12.42 -27.80 -10.53
C ALA A 87 -13.22 -27.99 -11.84
N PHE A 88 -13.29 -26.97 -12.70
CA PHE A 88 -13.93 -27.08 -14.01
C PHE A 88 -13.17 -28.00 -14.96
N ASP A 89 -11.84 -27.91 -15.03
CA ASP A 89 -11.01 -28.81 -15.85
C ASP A 89 -11.16 -30.27 -15.40
N GLY A 90 -11.23 -30.53 -14.09
CA GLY A 90 -11.48 -31.86 -13.54
C GLY A 90 -12.87 -32.40 -13.89
N LEU A 91 -13.90 -31.55 -13.88
CA LEU A 91 -15.25 -31.92 -14.29
C LEU A 91 -15.33 -32.20 -15.80
N ASP A 92 -14.75 -31.36 -16.64
CA ASP A 92 -14.74 -31.53 -18.10
C ASP A 92 -13.95 -32.79 -18.51
N GLY A 93 -12.81 -33.04 -17.88
CA GLY A 93 -12.03 -34.27 -18.07
C GLY A 93 -12.83 -35.53 -17.69
N SER A 94 -13.61 -35.48 -16.60
CA SER A 94 -14.43 -36.62 -16.18
C SER A 94 -15.64 -36.89 -17.08
N ILE A 95 -16.20 -35.86 -17.72
CA ILE A 95 -17.28 -35.99 -18.69
C ILE A 95 -16.74 -36.52 -20.03
N GLY A 96 -15.54 -36.09 -20.43
CA GLY A 96 -14.86 -36.57 -21.64
C GLY A 96 -14.41 -38.04 -21.57
N GLU A 97 -14.05 -38.55 -20.39
CA GLU A 97 -13.73 -39.98 -20.19
C GLU A 97 -14.97 -40.89 -20.13
N ALA A 98 -16.15 -40.34 -19.86
CA ALA A 98 -17.40 -41.09 -19.72
C ALA A 98 -18.22 -41.21 -21.02
N LEU A 99 -17.77 -40.58 -22.13
CA LEU A 99 -18.36 -40.64 -23.47
C LEU A 99 -17.53 -41.53 -24.41
#